data_AF-A0A6N2EG56-F1
#
_entry.id   AF-A0A6N2EG56-F1
#
_cell.length_a   1.000
_cell.length_b   1.000
_cell.length_c   1.000
_cell.angle_alpha   90.00
_cell.angle_beta   90.00
_cell.angle_gamma   90.00
#
_symmetry.space_group_name_H-M   'P 1'
#
loop_
_entity.id
_entity.type
_entity.pdbx_description
1 polymer ?
#
loop_
_entity_poly.entity_id
_entity_poly.type
_entity_poly.pdbx_seq_one_letter_code
_entity_poly.pdbx_strand_id
1 'polypeptide(L)'
;MKVLLAGSLCLILACAPRDSNGEPFTSPPSTSPPSTSRPSGDGSGTSVPLPPPRRSGDLSVEEALQRRRSVRSYRSAALSLEEIGQLLWAAQGITDQARGLRTAPSAGATFPLEVYLLNSSAAHGLGAGVYRYRRDAHALEPVIKGDRRDQLFRVSLRQSAITDAPVVMVITAVPSRIEPRYGNLAPRFIAMEAGHAAQNVYLQSVPLGIGTVVIGAFDEAGVSEVLQLPHSERPLYILPIGKL
;
A
#
# COMPACT_ATOMS: atom_id res chain seq x y z
N MET A 1 11.55 31.91 52.14
CA MET A 1 11.94 30.49 52.25
C MET A 1 11.73 29.81 50.91
N LYS A 2 12.81 29.48 50.21
CA LYS A 2 12.80 28.64 49.00
C LYS A 2 12.75 27.18 49.46
N VAL A 3 11.79 26.40 48.96
CA VAL A 3 11.80 24.94 49.09
C VAL A 3 12.01 24.37 47.69
N LEU A 4 13.20 23.83 47.47
CA LEU A 4 13.54 22.91 46.40
C LEU A 4 12.79 21.59 46.68
N LEU A 5 12.03 21.06 45.72
CA LEU A 5 11.77 19.62 45.66
C LEU A 5 12.34 19.08 44.34
N ALA A 6 13.27 18.14 44.52
CA ALA A 6 14.04 17.47 43.50
C ALA A 6 13.16 16.56 42.63
N GLY A 7 13.47 16.53 41.33
CA GLY A 7 12.90 15.59 40.38
C GLY A 7 13.30 14.16 40.68
N SER A 8 12.31 13.27 40.75
CA SER A 8 12.53 11.83 40.70
C SER A 8 12.53 11.40 39.24
N LEU A 9 13.72 11.34 38.66
CA LEU A 9 13.97 10.75 37.35
C LEU A 9 13.77 9.22 37.48
N CYS A 10 12.54 8.77 37.28
CA CYS A 10 12.25 7.34 37.23
C CYS A 10 12.86 6.79 35.93
N LEU A 11 14.01 6.14 36.09
CA LEU A 11 14.78 5.47 35.06
C LEU A 11 13.97 4.25 34.56
N ILE A 12 13.08 4.46 33.60
CA ILE A 12 12.49 3.36 32.83
C ILE A 12 13.60 2.86 31.89
N LEU A 13 14.43 1.93 32.37
CA LEU A 13 15.14 1.00 31.49
C LEU A 13 14.09 0.14 30.80
N ALA A 14 13.53 0.64 29.70
CA ALA A 14 12.79 -0.19 28.77
C ALA A 14 13.79 -1.19 28.18
N CYS A 15 13.58 -2.49 28.41
CA CYS A 15 14.25 -3.54 27.66
C CYS A 15 14.04 -3.28 26.17
N ALA A 16 15.06 -2.77 25.49
CA ALA A 16 15.04 -2.67 24.03
C ALA A 16 14.78 -4.08 23.47
N PRO A 17 13.86 -4.22 22.49
CA PRO A 17 13.63 -5.52 21.87
C PRO A 17 14.96 -6.05 21.30
N ARG A 18 15.20 -7.34 21.53
CA ARG A 18 16.39 -8.06 21.06
C ARG A 18 16.02 -8.98 19.90
N ASP A 19 16.95 -9.22 19.00
CA ASP A 19 16.77 -10.16 17.89
C ASP A 19 16.86 -11.62 18.36
N SER A 20 16.78 -12.58 17.43
CA SER A 20 16.89 -14.01 17.74
C SER A 20 18.24 -14.43 18.32
N ASN A 21 19.27 -13.57 18.24
CA ASN A 21 20.60 -13.79 18.78
C ASN A 21 20.81 -13.06 20.12
N GLY A 22 19.80 -12.33 20.61
CA GLY A 22 19.90 -11.57 21.86
C GLY A 22 20.55 -10.19 21.70
N GLU A 23 20.82 -9.74 20.48
CA GLU A 23 21.40 -8.42 20.21
C GLU A 23 20.31 -7.34 20.16
N PRO A 24 20.55 -6.14 20.74
CA PRO A 24 19.58 -5.06 20.69
C PRO A 24 19.35 -4.60 19.25
N PHE A 25 18.09 -4.37 18.86
CA PHE A 25 17.80 -3.76 17.56
C PHE A 25 18.36 -2.34 17.50
N THR A 26 19.55 -2.17 16.91
CA THR A 26 20.09 -0.85 16.61
C THR A 26 19.25 -0.20 15.52
N SER A 27 18.70 0.98 15.80
CA SER A 27 18.05 1.76 14.74
C SER A 27 19.14 2.15 13.73
N PRO A 28 19.02 1.80 12.45
CA PRO A 28 19.89 2.39 11.45
C PRO A 28 19.68 3.91 11.47
N PRO A 29 20.69 4.71 11.09
CA PRO A 29 20.50 6.15 10.90
C PRO A 29 19.28 6.38 10.00
N SER A 30 18.51 7.44 10.26
CA SER A 30 17.37 7.83 9.43
C SER A 30 17.85 8.35 8.08
N THR A 31 18.41 7.47 7.26
CA THR A 31 18.61 7.73 5.86
C THR A 31 17.35 7.26 5.17
N SER A 32 16.63 8.19 4.55
CA SER A 32 15.63 7.85 3.54
C SER A 32 16.25 6.78 2.64
N PRO A 33 15.62 5.62 2.44
CA PRO A 33 16.19 4.62 1.55
C PRO A 33 16.46 5.31 0.21
N PRO A 34 17.63 5.09 -0.41
CA PRO A 34 17.95 5.72 -1.68
C PRO A 34 16.79 5.45 -2.63
N SER A 35 16.32 6.50 -3.30
CA SER A 35 15.44 6.38 -4.45
C SER A 35 16.16 5.48 -5.45
N THR A 36 15.84 4.19 -5.46
CA THR A 36 16.32 3.26 -6.48
C THR A 36 15.64 3.67 -7.78
N SER A 37 16.26 4.59 -8.52
CA SER A 37 15.90 4.88 -9.90
C SER A 37 16.09 3.61 -10.70
N ARG A 38 14.99 3.02 -11.14
CA ARG A 38 14.97 1.83 -11.99
C ARG A 38 15.55 2.21 -13.37
N PRO A 39 16.29 1.33 -14.06
CA PRO A 39 16.45 1.47 -15.50
C PRO A 39 15.07 1.37 -16.16
N SER A 40 14.76 2.34 -17.01
CA SER A 40 13.46 2.56 -17.63
C SER A 40 12.94 1.27 -18.28
N GLY A 41 11.87 0.70 -17.72
CA GLY A 41 11.01 -0.18 -18.49
C GLY A 41 10.38 0.63 -19.63
N ASP A 42 9.98 -0.02 -20.70
CA ASP A 42 9.44 0.58 -21.94
C ASP A 42 8.15 1.43 -21.78
N GLY A 43 7.69 1.64 -20.54
CA GLY A 43 6.65 2.57 -20.12
C GLY A 43 7.06 4.03 -20.32
N SER A 44 7.21 4.45 -21.58
CA SER A 44 7.46 5.83 -22.06
C SER A 44 6.26 6.78 -21.85
N GLY A 45 5.49 6.61 -20.77
CA GLY A 45 4.34 7.46 -20.46
C GLY A 45 4.67 8.49 -19.37
N THR A 46 4.20 9.71 -19.56
CA THR A 46 4.27 10.76 -18.52
C THR A 46 3.47 10.33 -17.29
N SER A 47 4.03 10.53 -16.10
CA SER A 47 3.32 10.25 -14.84
C SER A 47 2.05 11.09 -14.73
N VAL A 48 0.97 10.49 -14.21
CA VAL A 48 -0.32 11.13 -14.03
C VAL A 48 -0.45 11.61 -12.58
N PRO A 49 -0.45 12.93 -12.32
CA PRO A 49 -0.63 13.46 -10.96
C PRO A 49 -2.04 13.16 -10.46
N LEU A 50 -2.16 12.85 -9.16
CA LEU A 50 -3.45 12.61 -8.51
C LEU A 50 -3.90 13.86 -7.75
N PRO A 51 -5.21 14.14 -7.67
CA PRO A 51 -5.73 15.19 -6.79
C PRO A 51 -5.28 14.96 -5.34
N PRO A 52 -4.98 16.03 -4.57
CA PRO A 52 -4.49 15.88 -3.21
C PRO A 52 -5.50 15.12 -2.33
N PRO A 53 -5.03 14.25 -1.42
CA PRO A 53 -5.91 13.44 -0.59
C PRO A 53 -6.66 14.31 0.43
N ARG A 54 -7.94 13.99 0.63
CA ARG A 54 -8.76 14.60 1.67
C ARG A 54 -8.38 14.00 3.02
N ARG A 55 -8.07 14.87 4.00
CA ARG A 55 -7.61 14.48 5.35
C ARG A 55 -8.69 14.56 6.42
N SER A 56 -9.89 14.97 6.04
CA SER A 56 -11.08 15.05 6.88
C SER A 56 -12.29 14.59 6.09
N GLY A 57 -13.28 14.05 6.79
CA GLY A 57 -14.56 13.63 6.23
C GLY A 57 -15.62 13.51 7.33
N ASP A 58 -16.86 13.29 6.93
CA ASP A 58 -18.01 13.34 7.85
C ASP A 58 -18.32 11.99 8.53
N LEU A 59 -17.75 10.90 8.03
CA LEU A 59 -17.98 9.55 8.53
C LEU A 59 -16.92 9.18 9.57
N SER A 60 -17.36 8.76 10.75
CA SER A 60 -16.48 8.38 11.86
C SER A 60 -15.76 7.05 11.61
N VAL A 61 -14.63 6.83 12.30
CA VAL A 61 -13.90 5.55 12.19
C VAL A 61 -14.76 4.38 12.69
N GLU A 62 -15.56 4.61 13.73
CA GLU A 62 -16.50 3.65 14.30
C GLU A 62 -17.56 3.22 13.27
N GLU A 63 -18.14 4.17 12.54
CA GLU A 63 -19.07 3.88 11.46
C GLU A 63 -18.39 3.14 10.31
N ALA A 64 -17.15 3.50 9.96
CA ALA A 64 -16.39 2.81 8.92
C ALA A 64 -16.18 1.35 9.30
N LEU A 65 -15.73 1.09 10.54
CA LEU A 65 -15.54 -0.25 11.08
C LEU A 65 -16.83 -1.06 11.08
N GLN A 66 -17.94 -0.47 11.51
CA GLN A 66 -19.25 -1.14 11.57
C GLN A 66 -19.77 -1.52 10.18
N ARG A 67 -19.66 -0.61 9.21
CA ARG A 67 -20.23 -0.75 7.85
C ARG A 67 -19.34 -1.53 6.89
N ARG A 68 -18.02 -1.59 7.11
CA ARG A 68 -17.06 -2.26 6.22
C ARG A 68 -17.44 -3.73 5.97
N ARG A 69 -17.49 -4.13 4.69
CA ARG A 69 -17.71 -5.51 4.24
C ARG A 69 -16.78 -5.85 3.09
N SER A 70 -16.53 -7.15 2.89
CA SER A 70 -15.88 -7.64 1.67
C SER A 70 -16.92 -7.72 0.56
N VAL A 71 -16.78 -6.85 -0.43
CA VAL A 71 -17.68 -6.75 -1.59
C VAL A 71 -16.98 -7.36 -2.79
N ARG A 72 -17.72 -8.18 -3.56
CA ARG A 72 -17.19 -8.96 -4.69
C ARG A 72 -17.91 -8.70 -6.01
N SER A 73 -18.88 -7.78 -6.01
CA SER A 73 -19.68 -7.39 -7.16
C SER A 73 -19.77 -5.88 -7.18
N TYR A 74 -19.61 -5.29 -8.35
CA TYR A 74 -19.45 -3.85 -8.50
C TYR A 74 -20.28 -3.34 -9.68
N ARG A 75 -20.60 -2.05 -9.67
CA ARG A 75 -21.10 -1.37 -10.86
C ARG A 75 -19.98 -1.21 -11.88
N SER A 76 -20.35 -1.12 -13.15
CA SER A 76 -19.43 -0.86 -14.27
C SER A 76 -18.88 0.57 -14.32
N ALA A 77 -19.32 1.46 -13.43
CA ALA A 77 -18.88 2.84 -13.37
C ALA A 77 -17.38 2.93 -13.04
N ALA A 78 -16.64 3.73 -13.81
CA ALA A 78 -15.23 4.00 -13.55
C ALA A 78 -15.05 4.79 -12.23
N LEU A 79 -13.90 4.62 -11.59
CA LEU A 79 -13.50 5.45 -10.45
C LEU A 79 -12.90 6.77 -10.95
N SER A 80 -13.12 7.84 -10.21
CA SER A 80 -12.46 9.12 -10.46
C SER A 80 -10.99 9.07 -10.01
N LEU A 81 -10.16 9.99 -10.53
CA LEU A 81 -8.78 10.15 -10.05
C LEU A 81 -8.72 10.56 -8.57
N GLU A 82 -9.72 11.29 -8.07
CA GLU A 82 -9.82 11.64 -6.65
C GLU A 82 -10.03 10.39 -5.78
N GLU A 83 -10.91 9.47 -6.22
CA GLU A 83 -11.17 8.21 -5.51
C GLU A 83 -9.97 7.28 -5.53
N ILE A 84 -9.34 7.12 -6.70
CA ILE A 84 -8.10 6.34 -6.86
C ILE A 84 -7.00 6.93 -5.96
N GLY A 85 -6.78 8.24 -6.02
CA GLY A 85 -5.79 8.92 -5.21
C GLY A 85 -6.04 8.78 -3.72
N GLN A 86 -7.30 8.92 -3.29
CA GLN A 86 -7.68 8.73 -1.90
C GLN A 86 -7.41 7.31 -1.40
N LEU A 87 -7.71 6.28 -2.19
CA LEU A 87 -7.47 4.88 -1.81
C LEU A 87 -5.97 4.54 -1.79
N LEU A 88 -5.19 5.04 -2.74
CA LEU A 88 -3.73 4.88 -2.76
C LEU A 88 -3.06 5.60 -1.59
N TRP A 89 -3.53 6.80 -1.26
CA TRP A 89 -3.09 7.51 -0.06
C TRP A 89 -3.46 6.75 1.22
N ALA A 90 -4.68 6.22 1.33
CA ALA A 90 -5.05 5.40 2.49
C ALA A 90 -4.15 4.16 2.64
N ALA A 91 -3.78 3.51 1.54
CA ALA A 91 -2.89 2.35 1.56
C ALA A 91 -1.47 2.69 2.06
N GLN A 92 -0.81 3.68 1.46
CA GLN A 92 0.64 3.95 1.65
C GLN A 92 1.05 5.43 1.52
N GLY A 93 0.11 6.36 1.59
CA GLY A 93 0.37 7.80 1.46
C GLY A 93 1.15 8.39 2.63
N ILE A 94 1.90 9.47 2.36
CA ILE A 94 2.71 10.18 3.37
C ILE A 94 1.80 11.06 4.24
N THR A 95 1.96 10.94 5.56
CA THR A 95 1.24 11.72 6.58
C THR A 95 2.15 12.71 7.31
N ASP A 96 3.46 12.44 7.37
CA ASP A 96 4.49 13.34 7.88
C ASP A 96 5.63 13.38 6.86
N GLN A 97 5.80 14.52 6.19
CA GLN A 97 6.81 14.71 5.15
C GLN A 97 8.23 14.74 5.72
N ALA A 98 8.43 15.33 6.90
CA ALA A 98 9.75 15.47 7.50
C ALA A 98 10.31 14.12 7.95
N ARG A 99 9.42 13.25 8.46
CA ARG A 99 9.79 11.91 8.96
C ARG A 99 9.52 10.79 7.95
N GLY A 100 8.88 11.09 6.83
CA GLY A 100 8.48 10.11 5.81
C GLY A 100 7.46 9.09 6.31
N LEU A 101 6.66 9.41 7.35
CA LEU A 101 5.69 8.49 7.92
C LEU A 101 4.50 8.30 6.96
N ARG A 102 3.92 7.11 6.99
CA ARG A 102 2.81 6.72 6.12
C ARG A 102 1.52 6.51 6.91
N THR A 103 0.41 6.43 6.19
CA THR A 103 -0.91 6.05 6.74
C THR A 103 -0.89 4.66 7.39
N ALA A 104 -0.16 3.71 6.82
CA ALA A 104 0.06 2.39 7.42
C ALA A 104 1.35 2.37 8.24
N PRO A 105 1.34 1.82 9.47
CA PRO A 105 2.55 1.67 10.28
C PRO A 105 3.44 0.56 9.72
N SER A 106 4.75 0.75 9.84
CA SER A 106 5.79 -0.18 9.36
C SER A 106 6.84 -0.46 10.42
N ALA A 107 7.30 -1.72 10.48
CA ALA A 107 8.34 -2.13 11.41
C ALA A 107 9.63 -1.32 11.16
N GLY A 108 10.04 -0.57 12.18
CA GLY A 108 11.24 0.26 12.12
C GLY A 108 11.18 1.39 11.08
N ALA A 109 9.98 1.75 10.62
CA ALA A 109 9.77 2.70 9.53
C ALA A 109 10.55 2.34 8.24
N THR A 110 10.71 1.04 7.97
CA THR A 110 11.43 0.54 6.78
C THR A 110 10.59 0.63 5.50
N PHE A 111 9.27 0.54 5.65
CA PHE A 111 8.25 0.66 4.62
C PHE A 111 8.55 -0.13 3.32
N PRO A 112 8.59 -1.46 3.40
CA PRO A 112 8.91 -2.34 2.28
C PRO A 112 7.84 -2.36 1.18
N LEU A 113 6.62 -1.88 1.44
CA LEU A 113 5.51 -2.01 0.51
C LEU A 113 5.60 -1.06 -0.70
N GLU A 114 5.17 -1.59 -1.84
CA GLU A 114 4.84 -0.86 -3.07
C GLU A 114 3.37 -1.13 -3.43
N VAL A 115 2.77 -0.22 -4.21
CA VAL A 115 1.36 -0.33 -4.60
C VAL A 115 1.22 -0.13 -6.10
N TYR A 116 0.58 -1.10 -6.73
CA TYR A 116 0.27 -1.11 -8.15
C TYR A 116 -1.24 -0.99 -8.36
N LEU A 117 -1.62 -0.42 -9.49
CA LEU A 117 -3.00 -0.18 -9.89
C LEU A 117 -3.18 -0.68 -11.32
N LEU A 118 -4.07 -1.65 -11.53
CA LEU A 118 -4.59 -2.00 -12.83
C LEU A 118 -5.87 -1.21 -13.07
N ASN A 119 -5.93 -0.48 -14.17
CA ASN A 119 -7.10 0.26 -14.61
C ASN A 119 -7.61 -0.30 -15.94
N SER A 120 -8.93 -0.48 -16.06
CA SER A 120 -9.55 -1.12 -17.21
C SER A 120 -10.05 -0.18 -18.29
N SER A 121 -10.34 1.07 -17.95
CA SER A 121 -11.04 2.02 -18.82
C SER A 121 -10.25 3.30 -19.00
N ALA A 122 -10.34 3.93 -20.17
CA ALA A 122 -9.70 5.22 -20.44
C ALA A 122 -10.42 6.43 -19.81
N ALA A 123 -11.22 6.21 -18.76
CA ALA A 123 -12.03 7.26 -18.14
C ALA A 123 -11.15 8.24 -17.34
N HIS A 124 -11.60 9.49 -17.27
CA HIS A 124 -11.00 10.53 -16.43
C HIS A 124 -9.50 10.78 -16.67
N GLY A 125 -9.02 10.55 -17.91
CA GLY A 125 -7.63 10.82 -18.29
C GLY A 125 -6.62 9.74 -17.86
N LEU A 126 -7.08 8.63 -17.28
CA LEU A 126 -6.25 7.46 -16.99
C LEU A 126 -6.54 6.36 -18.00
N GLY A 127 -5.55 6.01 -18.83
CA GLY A 127 -5.67 4.93 -19.81
C GLY A 127 -5.81 3.54 -19.16
N ALA A 128 -6.25 2.56 -19.94
CA ALA A 128 -6.17 1.17 -19.51
C ALA A 128 -4.70 0.74 -19.41
N GLY A 129 -4.32 0.14 -18.28
CA GLY A 129 -2.92 -0.16 -18.02
C GLY A 129 -2.63 -0.58 -16.58
N VAL A 130 -1.37 -0.90 -16.33
CA VAL A 130 -0.78 -1.13 -15.01
C VAL A 130 0.05 0.10 -14.66
N TYR A 131 -0.15 0.61 -13.45
CA TYR A 131 0.50 1.79 -12.93
C TYR A 131 1.13 1.48 -11.56
N ARG A 132 2.27 2.09 -11.27
CA ARG A 132 2.88 2.09 -9.94
C ARG A 132 2.57 3.42 -9.24
N TYR A 133 2.20 3.36 -7.97
CA TYR A 133 1.95 4.56 -7.18
C TYR A 133 3.27 5.19 -6.70
N ARG A 134 3.54 6.40 -7.18
CA ARG A 134 4.64 7.25 -6.72
C ARG A 134 4.18 8.09 -5.54
N ARG A 135 4.25 7.51 -4.35
CA ARG A 135 3.80 8.16 -3.10
C ARG A 135 4.43 9.52 -2.82
N ASP A 136 5.71 9.73 -3.16
CA ASP A 136 6.41 11.00 -2.90
C ASP A 136 5.86 12.14 -3.76
N ALA A 137 5.43 11.83 -5.00
CA ALA A 137 4.83 12.78 -5.93
C ALA A 137 3.29 12.76 -5.92
N HIS A 138 2.69 11.86 -5.14
CA HIS A 138 1.27 11.51 -5.20
C HIS A 138 0.77 11.36 -6.65
N ALA A 139 1.37 10.44 -7.40
CA ALA A 139 1.13 10.27 -8.83
C ALA A 139 1.15 8.79 -9.24
N LEU A 140 0.61 8.50 -10.42
CA LEU A 140 0.70 7.19 -11.07
C LEU A 140 1.79 7.20 -12.13
N GLU A 141 2.75 6.29 -12.02
CA GLU A 141 3.77 6.01 -13.04
C GLU A 141 3.29 4.85 -13.91
N PRO A 142 3.12 5.02 -15.24
CA PRO A 142 2.70 3.93 -16.11
C PRO A 142 3.79 2.86 -16.22
N VAL A 143 3.42 1.60 -16.07
CA VAL A 143 4.30 0.43 -16.19
C VAL A 143 4.00 -0.32 -17.48
N ILE A 144 2.73 -0.64 -17.72
CA ILE A 144 2.28 -1.45 -18.86
C ILE A 144 1.03 -0.81 -19.45
N LYS A 145 0.95 -0.71 -20.78
CA LYS A 145 -0.29 -0.30 -21.47
C LYS A 145 -1.24 -1.50 -21.66
N GLY A 146 -2.53 -1.22 -21.60
CA GLY A 146 -3.60 -2.19 -21.85
C GLY A 146 -4.13 -2.87 -20.57
N ASP A 147 -5.40 -3.28 -20.61
CA ASP A 147 -6.05 -3.99 -19.51
C ASP A 147 -5.38 -5.37 -19.30
N ARG A 148 -4.99 -5.64 -18.05
CA ARG A 148 -4.34 -6.90 -17.64
C ARG A 148 -5.18 -7.75 -16.68
N ARG A 149 -6.45 -7.37 -16.44
CA ARG A 149 -7.31 -8.06 -15.47
C ARG A 149 -7.60 -9.50 -15.85
N ASP A 150 -7.74 -9.82 -17.14
CA ASP A 150 -7.96 -11.21 -17.58
C ASP A 150 -6.76 -12.11 -17.30
N GLN A 151 -5.55 -11.59 -17.49
CA GLN A 151 -4.31 -12.28 -17.15
C GLN A 151 -4.23 -12.46 -15.63
N LEU A 152 -4.48 -11.39 -14.87
CA LEU A 152 -4.46 -11.42 -13.41
C LEU A 152 -5.48 -12.41 -12.84
N PHE A 153 -6.68 -12.47 -13.42
CA PHE A 153 -7.74 -13.41 -13.07
C PHE A 153 -7.29 -14.87 -13.20
N ARG A 154 -6.59 -15.22 -14.29
CA ARG A 154 -6.11 -16.60 -14.52
C ARG A 154 -5.11 -17.05 -13.46
N VAL A 155 -4.21 -16.16 -13.04
CA VAL A 155 -3.18 -16.45 -12.02
C VAL A 155 -3.71 -16.27 -10.59
N SER A 156 -4.92 -15.75 -10.41
CA SER A 156 -5.55 -15.52 -9.09
C SER A 156 -6.68 -16.50 -8.80
N LEU A 157 -6.50 -17.75 -9.20
CA LEU A 157 -7.47 -18.84 -9.00
C LEU A 157 -8.87 -18.52 -9.57
N ARG A 158 -8.93 -17.72 -10.65
CA ARG A 158 -10.18 -17.39 -11.37
C ARG A 158 -11.26 -16.75 -10.48
N GLN A 159 -10.84 -15.89 -9.55
CA GLN A 159 -11.77 -15.12 -8.72
C GLN A 159 -12.38 -13.96 -9.52
N SER A 160 -13.65 -14.08 -9.91
CA SER A 160 -14.34 -13.16 -10.84
C SER A 160 -14.36 -11.69 -10.38
N ALA A 161 -14.27 -11.45 -9.07
CA ALA A 161 -14.17 -10.10 -8.51
C ALA A 161 -13.06 -9.26 -9.19
N ILE A 162 -12.00 -9.89 -9.71
CA ILE A 162 -10.91 -9.21 -10.43
C ILE A 162 -11.38 -8.64 -11.77
N THR A 163 -12.11 -9.42 -12.57
CA THR A 163 -12.61 -8.99 -13.89
C THR A 163 -13.83 -8.08 -13.77
N ASP A 164 -14.60 -8.21 -12.70
CA ASP A 164 -15.79 -7.41 -12.44
C ASP A 164 -15.44 -5.98 -11.97
N ALA A 165 -14.27 -5.80 -11.36
CA ALA A 165 -13.84 -4.51 -10.82
C ALA A 165 -13.19 -3.63 -11.90
N PRO A 166 -13.61 -2.34 -12.06
CA PRO A 166 -12.97 -1.42 -13.00
C PRO A 166 -11.50 -1.11 -12.66
N VAL A 167 -11.13 -1.27 -11.39
CA VAL A 167 -9.78 -1.03 -10.88
C VAL A 167 -9.36 -2.21 -10.00
N VAL A 168 -8.11 -2.63 -10.08
CA VAL A 168 -7.53 -3.63 -9.19
C VAL A 168 -6.23 -3.09 -8.59
N MET A 169 -6.19 -2.92 -7.28
CA MET A 169 -4.97 -2.57 -6.56
C MET A 169 -4.21 -3.85 -6.20
N VAL A 170 -2.89 -3.83 -6.34
CA VAL A 170 -2.01 -4.92 -5.90
C VAL A 170 -0.97 -4.35 -4.94
N ILE A 171 -0.90 -4.92 -3.75
CA ILE A 171 0.11 -4.57 -2.75
C ILE A 171 1.23 -5.60 -2.88
N THR A 172 2.45 -5.10 -3.02
CA THR A 172 3.67 -5.89 -3.15
C THR A 172 4.67 -5.45 -2.08
N ALA A 173 5.76 -6.20 -1.90
CA ALA A 173 6.85 -5.82 -1.01
C ALA A 173 8.21 -6.02 -1.66
N VAL A 174 9.16 -5.17 -1.28
CA VAL A 174 10.58 -5.27 -1.59
C VAL A 174 11.30 -5.72 -0.31
N PRO A 175 11.54 -7.04 -0.11
CA PRO A 175 12.04 -7.57 1.17
C PRO A 175 13.39 -7.01 1.59
N SER A 176 14.26 -6.68 0.63
CA SER A 176 15.58 -6.09 0.88
C SER A 176 15.56 -4.75 1.63
N ARG A 177 14.40 -4.08 1.74
CA ARG A 177 14.23 -2.86 2.54
C ARG A 177 14.11 -3.11 4.04
N ILE A 178 13.72 -4.32 4.44
CA ILE A 178 13.41 -4.66 5.83
C ILE A 178 14.30 -5.80 6.37
N GLU A 179 14.75 -6.71 5.51
CA GLU A 179 15.67 -7.81 5.85
C GLU A 179 16.95 -7.36 6.55
N PRO A 180 17.64 -6.25 6.18
CA PRO A 180 18.85 -5.83 6.86
C PRO A 180 18.66 -5.55 8.36
N ARG A 181 17.44 -5.17 8.77
CA ARG A 181 17.13 -4.84 10.17
C ARG A 181 16.51 -6.00 10.93
N TYR A 182 15.74 -6.85 10.26
CA TYR A 182 14.90 -7.85 10.92
C TYR A 182 15.18 -9.30 10.52
N GLY A 183 16.07 -9.55 9.55
CA GLY A 183 16.47 -10.88 9.10
C GLY A 183 15.27 -11.80 8.88
N ASN A 184 15.26 -12.95 9.55
CA ASN A 184 14.22 -13.97 9.44
C ASN A 184 12.82 -13.51 9.90
N LEU A 185 12.70 -12.39 10.62
CA LEU A 185 11.41 -11.82 11.00
C LEU A 185 10.80 -10.90 9.92
N ALA A 186 11.57 -10.53 8.89
CA ALA A 186 11.11 -9.64 7.84
C ALA A 186 9.80 -10.12 7.16
N PRO A 187 9.64 -11.39 6.74
CA PRO A 187 8.39 -11.85 6.12
C PRO A 187 7.16 -11.64 7.00
N ARG A 188 7.31 -11.84 8.32
CA ARG A 188 6.23 -11.63 9.30
C ARG A 188 5.81 -10.16 9.35
N PHE A 189 6.77 -9.24 9.43
CA PHE A 189 6.48 -7.81 9.49
C PHE A 189 5.92 -7.27 8.17
N ILE A 190 6.42 -7.77 7.03
CA ILE A 190 5.86 -7.48 5.70
C ILE A 190 4.37 -7.86 5.65
N ALA A 191 4.03 -9.08 6.07
CA ALA A 191 2.64 -9.55 6.05
C ALA A 191 1.73 -8.72 6.96
N MET A 192 2.20 -8.34 8.15
CA MET A 192 1.46 -7.44 9.06
C MET A 192 1.20 -6.07 8.42
N GLU A 193 2.22 -5.47 7.81
CA GLU A 193 2.09 -4.17 7.15
C GLU A 193 1.12 -4.21 5.97
N ALA A 194 1.14 -5.29 5.18
CA ALA A 194 0.17 -5.49 4.10
C ALA A 194 -1.27 -5.56 4.63
N GLY A 195 -1.46 -6.23 5.77
CA GLY A 195 -2.72 -6.24 6.52
C GLY A 195 -3.18 -4.84 6.94
N HIS A 196 -2.28 -4.03 7.51
CA HIS A 196 -2.58 -2.65 7.88
C HIS A 196 -2.99 -1.80 6.67
N ALA A 197 -2.21 -1.86 5.59
CA ALA A 197 -2.46 -1.11 4.36
C ALA A 197 -3.80 -1.51 3.72
N ALA A 198 -4.08 -2.80 3.62
CA ALA A 198 -5.36 -3.30 3.09
C ALA A 198 -6.55 -2.90 3.96
N GLN A 199 -6.40 -2.93 5.28
CA GLN A 199 -7.47 -2.48 6.19
C GLN A 199 -7.73 -0.97 6.07
N ASN A 200 -6.70 -0.15 5.86
CA ASN A 200 -6.89 1.27 5.56
C ASN A 200 -7.71 1.47 4.27
N VAL A 201 -7.43 0.70 3.21
CA VAL A 201 -8.22 0.73 1.96
C VAL A 201 -9.68 0.37 2.22
N TYR A 202 -9.93 -0.70 2.97
CA TYR A 202 -11.27 -1.10 3.37
C TYR A 202 -12.03 0.00 4.13
N LEU A 203 -11.39 0.68 5.08
CA LEU A 203 -12.03 1.72 5.86
C LEU A 203 -12.26 2.98 5.02
N GLN A 204 -11.31 3.34 4.17
CA GLN A 204 -11.43 4.48 3.26
C GLN A 204 -12.49 4.26 2.18
N SER A 205 -12.75 3.01 1.77
CA SER A 205 -13.74 2.71 0.75
C SER A 205 -15.17 2.97 1.21
N VAL A 206 -15.46 2.83 2.51
CA VAL A 206 -16.79 3.02 3.10
C VAL A 206 -17.36 4.43 2.84
N PRO A 207 -16.70 5.54 3.23
CA PRO A 207 -17.23 6.88 2.98
C PRO A 207 -17.24 7.25 1.49
N LEU A 208 -16.51 6.53 0.64
CA LEU A 208 -16.50 6.76 -0.82
C LEU A 208 -17.62 6.00 -1.56
N GLY A 209 -18.39 5.15 -0.86
CA GLY A 209 -19.37 4.27 -1.50
C GLY A 209 -18.71 3.24 -2.43
N ILE A 210 -17.52 2.78 -2.07
CA ILE A 210 -16.69 1.85 -2.84
C ILE A 210 -16.58 0.51 -2.11
N GLY A 211 -16.74 -0.56 -2.87
CA GLY A 211 -16.51 -1.93 -2.42
C GLY A 211 -15.13 -2.43 -2.78
N THR A 212 -14.58 -3.30 -1.94
CA THR A 212 -13.39 -4.08 -2.24
C THR A 212 -13.40 -5.42 -1.50
N VAL A 213 -12.51 -6.33 -1.92
CA VAL A 213 -12.20 -7.57 -1.23
C VAL A 213 -10.70 -7.82 -1.29
N VAL A 214 -10.10 -8.28 -0.19
CA VAL A 214 -8.72 -8.78 -0.19
C VAL A 214 -8.70 -10.21 -0.72
N ILE A 215 -7.85 -10.43 -1.70
CA ILE A 215 -7.50 -11.73 -2.25
C ILE A 215 -6.04 -12.00 -1.90
N GLY A 216 -5.80 -13.03 -1.09
CA GLY A 216 -4.46 -13.47 -0.69
C GLY A 216 -4.01 -14.80 -1.31
N ALA A 217 -4.88 -15.45 -2.10
CA ALA A 217 -4.58 -16.72 -2.76
C ALA A 217 -4.44 -16.49 -4.27
N PHE A 218 -3.22 -16.65 -4.78
CA PHE A 218 -2.84 -16.49 -6.19
C PHE A 218 -1.50 -17.18 -6.44
N ASP A 219 -1.18 -17.44 -7.71
CA ASP A 219 0.16 -17.80 -8.16
C ASP A 219 1.06 -16.57 -8.16
N GLU A 220 2.02 -16.53 -7.24
CA GLU A 220 2.90 -15.40 -7.03
C GLU A 220 3.79 -15.10 -8.25
N ALA A 221 4.28 -16.14 -8.93
CA ALA A 221 5.13 -15.98 -10.11
C ALA A 221 4.29 -15.42 -11.27
N GLY A 222 3.09 -15.96 -11.46
CA GLY A 222 2.14 -15.46 -12.44
C GLY A 222 1.74 -14.00 -12.20
N VAL A 223 1.45 -13.59 -10.97
CA VAL A 223 1.15 -12.18 -10.65
C VAL A 223 2.35 -11.28 -10.93
N SER A 224 3.56 -11.71 -10.55
CA SER A 224 4.79 -10.97 -10.82
C SER A 224 5.01 -10.73 -12.31
N GLU A 225 4.74 -11.74 -13.15
CA GLU A 225 4.82 -11.63 -14.60
C GLU A 225 3.78 -10.66 -15.17
N VAL A 226 2.50 -10.77 -14.75
CA VAL A 226 1.41 -9.91 -15.23
C VAL A 226 1.68 -8.43 -14.94
N LEU A 227 2.29 -8.12 -13.80
CA LEU A 227 2.63 -6.76 -13.38
C LEU A 227 4.04 -6.32 -13.80
N GLN A 228 4.85 -7.19 -14.42
CA GLN A 228 6.27 -6.96 -14.72
C GLN A 228 7.07 -6.46 -13.49
N LEU A 229 6.85 -7.12 -12.36
CA LEU A 229 7.55 -6.82 -11.12
C LEU A 229 9.04 -7.15 -11.25
N PRO A 230 9.93 -6.38 -10.61
CA PRO A 230 11.31 -6.78 -10.40
C PRO A 230 11.39 -8.12 -9.65
N HIS A 231 12.44 -8.92 -9.88
CA HIS A 231 12.62 -10.21 -9.22
C HIS A 231 12.79 -10.08 -7.69
N SER A 232 13.19 -8.90 -7.22
CA SER A 232 13.33 -8.55 -5.80
C SER A 232 12.02 -8.10 -5.14
N GLU A 233 10.90 -8.12 -5.86
CA GLU A 233 9.61 -7.64 -5.40
C GLU A 233 8.57 -8.77 -5.47
N ARG A 234 7.77 -8.92 -4.41
CA ARG A 234 6.83 -10.04 -4.26
C ARG A 234 5.42 -9.53 -4.02
N PRO A 235 4.39 -10.00 -4.75
CA PRO A 235 3.00 -9.64 -4.49
C PRO A 235 2.48 -10.27 -3.20
N LEU A 236 1.63 -9.53 -2.48
CA LEU A 236 1.08 -9.93 -1.18
C LEU A 236 -0.45 -9.95 -1.17
N TYR A 237 -1.09 -8.92 -1.73
CA TYR A 237 -2.54 -8.82 -1.82
C TYR A 237 -2.99 -8.28 -3.18
N ILE A 238 -4.14 -8.78 -3.61
CA ILE A 238 -4.92 -8.24 -4.72
C ILE A 238 -6.23 -7.71 -4.15
N LEU A 239 -6.59 -6.47 -4.50
CA LEU A 239 -7.79 -5.78 -4.06
C LEU A 239 -8.55 -5.27 -5.29
N PRO A 240 -9.55 -6.02 -5.80
CA PRO A 240 -10.46 -5.49 -6.78
C PRO A 240 -11.33 -4.40 -6.13
N ILE A 241 -11.55 -3.30 -6.84
CA ILE A 241 -12.16 -2.08 -6.33
C ILE A 241 -13.21 -1.59 -7.32
N GLY A 242 -14.42 -1.32 -6.84
CA GLY A 242 -15.50 -0.82 -7.68
C GLY A 242 -16.61 -0.15 -6.88
N LYS A 243 -17.47 0.58 -7.59
CA LYS A 243 -18.62 1.29 -7.02
C LYS A 243 -19.71 0.30 -6.55
N LEU A 244 -20.37 0.61 -5.44
CA LEU A 244 -21.55 -0.10 -4.91
C LEU A 244 -22.83 0.35 -5.62
#